data_AF-A0ABD3P8D8-F1
#
_entry.id   AF-A0ABD3P8D8-F1
#
_cell.length_a   1.000
_cell.length_b   1.000
_cell.length_c   1.000
_cell.angle_alpha   90.00
_cell.angle_beta   90.00
_cell.angle_gamma   90.00
#
_symmetry.space_group_name_H-M   'P 1'
#
loop_
_entity.id
_entity.type
_entity.pdbx_description
1 polymer ?
#
loop_
_entity_poly.entity_id
_entity_poly.type
_entity_poly.pdbx_seq_one_letter_code
_entity_poly.pdbx_strand_id
1 'polypeptide(L)'
;MVSIRCTQCIVGLSIFGDVGSLCTAFVVRLANMQISSRNEYKLRFVQLNASPDKGDLYNEEELMDLLSLHQALNDAKEKVEDANPAYEEAIPGIHDLVLQTLDDIESSSSNPQSFDLTLEKETQSQLDGSMNTLMTLLRDKKPTIRAIASDVDGTLLSSGQELHPLTLDAVLKAIDQSQSNTKQKIDHFFAATGKSRAGAAGSLGPIIGPLLYQCPGVYIQGLYCVDGDNNVVFEKKLPMSAIRAAEDLVADFGISIIGYDGDDLYSTELTDTVVELSEFYGEPTVKLMMKDDSVTNLVEHEAGLHKLLLMDEDVEQLSNIIRPRLEQLAEEHDATVTQAIPTMLELLPKGCSKAYGVQKVCEALGINAGTELLALGDAENDVGMLQMAAIGVAVGNACPQARDASDFIMKERNDEGGAGLAMGLFGFDD
;
A
#
# COMPACT_ATOMS: atom_id res chain seq x y z
N MET A 1 -46.02 -3.66 15.48
CA MET A 1 -46.26 -3.38 14.05
C MET A 1 -45.86 -1.93 13.81
N VAL A 2 -45.32 -1.60 12.63
CA VAL A 2 -44.82 -0.27 12.19
C VAL A 2 -43.37 -0.01 12.64
N SER A 3 -42.42 0.43 11.82
CA SER A 3 -42.23 0.52 10.36
C SER A 3 -40.77 0.95 10.17
N ILE A 4 -40.07 0.31 9.23
CA ILE A 4 -38.82 0.82 8.68
C ILE A 4 -39.14 2.08 7.87
N ARG A 5 -38.34 3.15 8.02
CA ARG A 5 -38.21 4.23 7.02
C ARG A 5 -36.76 4.65 6.92
N CYS A 6 -36.12 4.14 5.87
CA CYS A 6 -34.95 4.72 5.24
C CYS A 6 -35.41 5.94 4.42
N THR A 7 -34.78 7.09 4.60
CA THR A 7 -34.94 8.23 3.70
C THR A 7 -33.66 9.05 3.62
N GLN A 8 -33.05 9.00 2.43
CA GLN A 8 -32.33 10.07 1.74
C GLN A 8 -30.97 10.53 2.28
N CYS A 9 -29.92 9.88 1.76
CA CYS A 9 -28.69 10.57 1.37
C CYS A 9 -28.97 11.37 0.09
N ILE A 10 -28.81 12.70 0.16
CA ILE A 10 -28.61 13.57 -0.99
C ILE A 10 -27.19 14.14 -0.86
N VAL A 11 -26.44 14.00 -1.93
CA VAL A 11 -25.11 14.57 -2.15
C VAL A 11 -25.18 16.10 -2.05
N GLY A 12 -24.23 16.68 -1.30
CA GLY A 12 -24.01 18.12 -1.22
C GLY A 12 -22.59 18.39 -0.74
N LEU A 13 -21.65 18.42 -1.68
CA LEU A 13 -20.29 18.93 -1.50
C LEU A 13 -20.35 20.47 -1.37
N SER A 14 -19.85 21.03 -0.27
CA SER A 14 -19.32 22.40 -0.22
C SER A 14 -18.37 22.60 0.96
N ILE A 15 -17.08 22.46 0.65
CA ILE A 15 -15.86 23.09 1.16
C ILE A 15 -16.02 24.11 2.32
N PHE A 16 -15.46 23.78 3.48
CA PHE A 16 -14.58 24.55 4.37
C PHE A 16 -13.77 23.46 5.12
N GLY A 17 -12.46 23.32 4.99
CA GLY A 17 -11.45 24.28 5.42
C GLY A 17 -10.79 23.74 6.70
N ASP A 18 -9.73 22.95 6.51
CA ASP A 18 -8.63 22.67 7.44
C ASP A 18 -8.85 21.85 8.73
N VAL A 19 -7.85 20.99 8.98
CA VAL A 19 -7.53 20.22 10.21
C VAL A 19 -8.58 19.19 10.68
N GLY A 20 -8.40 17.90 10.35
CA GLY A 20 -9.21 16.84 10.98
C GLY A 20 -9.17 15.42 10.41
N SER A 21 -8.25 15.08 9.51
CA SER A 21 -8.27 13.77 8.83
C SER A 21 -6.99 12.95 8.99
N LEU A 22 -6.31 13.04 10.13
CA LEU A 22 -4.99 12.40 10.34
C LEU A 22 -4.94 11.22 11.32
N CYS A 23 -6.05 10.80 11.94
CA CYS A 23 -6.02 9.83 13.04
C CYS A 23 -6.83 8.54 12.85
N THR A 24 -7.21 8.16 11.62
CA THR A 24 -8.14 7.04 11.45
C THR A 24 -7.48 5.65 11.39
N ALA A 25 -6.29 5.46 10.80
CA ALA A 25 -5.82 4.09 10.45
C ALA A 25 -5.53 3.15 11.61
N PHE A 26 -4.90 3.60 12.70
CA PHE A 26 -4.64 2.72 13.85
C PHE A 26 -5.97 2.21 14.46
N VAL A 27 -7.06 2.93 14.17
CA VAL A 27 -8.40 2.70 14.69
C VAL A 27 -9.35 2.18 13.59
N VAL A 28 -9.03 2.09 12.30
CA VAL A 28 -10.03 1.69 11.28
C VAL A 28 -10.42 0.21 11.40
N ARG A 29 -9.56 -0.63 12.00
CA ARG A 29 -10.00 -1.97 12.43
C ARG A 29 -10.89 -1.99 13.68
N LEU A 30 -10.98 -0.87 14.41
CA LEU A 30 -11.78 -0.73 15.64
C LEU A 30 -13.00 0.22 15.51
N ALA A 31 -13.00 1.19 14.59
CA ALA A 31 -13.89 2.35 14.63
C ALA A 31 -14.68 2.62 13.34
N ASN A 32 -15.40 1.61 12.86
CA ASN A 32 -16.74 1.87 12.30
C ASN A 32 -17.83 1.71 13.39
N MET A 33 -17.48 2.04 14.64
CA MET A 33 -18.38 2.02 15.78
C MET A 33 -18.79 3.43 16.18
N GLN A 34 -19.96 3.89 15.70
CA GLN A 34 -20.80 4.70 16.58
C GLN A 34 -21.13 3.82 17.80
N ILE A 35 -20.62 4.23 18.96
CA ILE A 35 -20.78 3.52 20.23
C ILE A 35 -22.22 3.75 20.71
N SER A 36 -23.08 2.75 20.50
CA SER A 36 -24.33 2.62 21.26
C SER A 36 -24.39 1.23 21.89
N SER A 37 -24.43 1.23 23.22
CA SER A 37 -24.75 0.20 24.24
C SER A 37 -24.94 -1.30 23.90
N ARG A 38 -24.33 -1.88 22.86
CA ARG A 38 -24.40 -3.33 22.55
C ARG A 38 -23.05 -3.92 22.16
N ASN A 39 -22.28 -4.33 23.16
CA ASN A 39 -20.89 -4.82 23.02
C ASN A 39 -20.74 -6.25 22.43
N GLU A 40 -21.76 -7.11 22.45
CA GLU A 40 -21.58 -8.51 21.97
C GLU A 40 -21.63 -8.69 20.45
N TYR A 41 -22.34 -7.83 19.71
CA TYR A 41 -22.56 -8.06 18.26
C TYR A 41 -21.39 -7.62 17.38
N LYS A 42 -20.51 -6.75 17.88
CA LYS A 42 -19.45 -6.12 17.07
C LYS A 42 -18.11 -6.84 17.12
N LEU A 43 -17.78 -7.50 18.24
CA LEU A 43 -16.65 -8.45 18.34
C LEU A 43 -16.74 -9.55 17.27
N ARG A 44 -17.97 -10.05 17.02
CA ARG A 44 -18.23 -11.05 15.99
C ARG A 44 -17.93 -10.56 14.57
N PHE A 45 -17.96 -9.25 14.32
CA PHE A 45 -17.72 -8.63 13.02
C PHE A 45 -16.22 -8.46 12.72
N VAL A 46 -15.40 -8.28 13.77
CA VAL A 46 -13.93 -8.27 13.68
C VAL A 46 -13.41 -9.67 13.36
N GLN A 47 -13.93 -10.70 14.04
CA GLN A 47 -13.63 -12.12 13.74
C GLN A 47 -14.04 -12.56 12.32
N LEU A 48 -15.11 -11.97 11.76
CA LEU A 48 -15.59 -12.30 10.41
C LEU A 48 -14.75 -11.69 9.27
N ASN A 49 -13.97 -10.62 9.55
CA ASN A 49 -13.12 -9.94 8.57
C ASN A 49 -11.61 -10.15 8.82
N ALA A 50 -11.24 -10.88 9.88
CA ALA A 50 -9.90 -11.42 10.02
C ALA A 50 -9.67 -12.46 8.92
N SER A 51 -8.59 -12.31 8.14
CA SER A 51 -8.21 -13.32 7.15
C SER A 51 -8.00 -14.65 7.89
N PRO A 52 -8.63 -15.76 7.45
CA PRO A 52 -8.63 -17.03 8.17
C PRO A 52 -7.22 -17.63 8.38
N ASP A 53 -6.22 -17.14 7.65
CA ASP A 53 -4.82 -17.59 7.74
C ASP A 53 -3.95 -16.79 8.72
N LYS A 54 -4.47 -15.70 9.33
CA LYS A 54 -3.66 -14.84 10.22
C LYS A 54 -3.56 -15.31 11.67
N GLY A 55 -4.39 -16.25 12.11
CA GLY A 55 -4.76 -16.26 13.53
C GLY A 55 -5.40 -14.92 13.93
N ASP A 56 -5.90 -14.80 15.15
CA ASP A 56 -6.37 -13.48 15.60
C ASP A 56 -5.15 -12.54 15.68
N LEU A 57 -5.13 -11.43 14.90
CA LEU A 57 -4.00 -10.47 14.85
C LEU A 57 -3.62 -9.91 16.22
N TYR A 58 -4.65 -9.80 17.05
CA TYR A 58 -4.64 -9.47 18.46
C TYR A 58 -5.48 -10.53 19.14
N ASN A 59 -5.01 -11.08 20.25
CA ASN A 59 -5.90 -11.92 21.05
C ASN A 59 -7.06 -11.07 21.62
N GLU A 60 -8.10 -11.71 22.14
CA GLU A 60 -9.28 -11.00 22.66
C GLU A 60 -8.94 -9.97 23.75
N GLU A 61 -7.88 -10.19 24.52
CA GLU A 61 -7.43 -9.29 25.58
C GLU A 61 -6.77 -8.03 24.98
N GLU A 62 -5.81 -8.21 24.07
CA GLU A 62 -5.11 -7.14 23.35
C GLU A 62 -6.07 -6.23 22.58
N LEU A 63 -7.09 -6.81 21.93
CA LEU A 63 -8.11 -6.06 21.19
C LEU A 63 -8.97 -5.20 22.13
N MET A 64 -9.35 -5.75 23.29
CA MET A 64 -10.17 -5.05 24.28
C MET A 64 -9.38 -3.92 24.96
N ASP A 65 -8.08 -4.08 25.14
CA ASP A 65 -7.21 -3.05 25.68
C ASP A 65 -7.03 -1.87 24.71
N LEU A 66 -6.82 -2.13 23.41
CA LEU A 66 -6.74 -1.08 22.39
C LEU A 66 -8.06 -0.29 22.24
N LEU A 67 -9.20 -1.00 22.32
CA LEU A 67 -10.53 -0.36 22.33
C LEU A 67 -10.72 0.53 23.56
N SER A 68 -10.28 0.06 24.73
CA SER A 68 -10.35 0.81 25.98
C SER A 68 -9.48 2.07 25.93
N LEU A 69 -8.27 1.99 25.35
CA LEU A 69 -7.38 3.13 25.14
C LEU A 69 -8.05 4.22 24.28
N HIS A 70 -8.60 3.80 23.14
CA HIS A 70 -9.23 4.72 22.20
C HIS A 70 -10.41 5.46 22.85
N GLN A 71 -11.24 4.73 23.60
CA GLN A 71 -12.37 5.33 24.29
C GLN A 71 -11.92 6.29 25.39
N ALA A 72 -10.88 5.95 26.16
CA ALA A 72 -10.33 6.85 27.19
C ALA A 72 -9.78 8.16 26.59
N LEU A 73 -9.12 8.08 25.42
CA LEU A 73 -8.60 9.27 24.72
C LEU A 73 -9.71 10.17 24.19
N ASN A 74 -10.77 9.59 23.61
CA ASN A 74 -11.92 10.37 23.13
C ASN A 74 -12.67 11.01 24.30
N ASP A 75 -12.92 10.25 25.38
CA ASP A 75 -13.57 10.78 26.58
C ASP A 75 -12.74 11.92 27.21
N ALA A 76 -11.40 11.82 27.16
CA ALA A 76 -10.51 12.88 27.62
C ALA A 76 -10.58 14.13 26.71
N LYS A 77 -10.65 13.95 25.39
CA LYS A 77 -10.79 15.05 24.42
C LYS A 77 -12.12 15.78 24.58
N GLU A 78 -13.23 15.06 24.62
CA GLU A 78 -14.56 15.65 24.84
C GLU A 78 -14.62 16.44 26.16
N LYS A 79 -14.04 15.90 27.24
CA LYS A 79 -13.99 16.59 28.55
C LYS A 79 -13.14 17.87 28.53
N VAL A 80 -12.09 17.93 27.70
CA VAL A 80 -11.21 19.11 27.59
C VAL A 80 -11.79 20.15 26.63
N GLU A 81 -12.46 19.76 25.56
CA GLU A 81 -13.25 20.66 24.69
C GLU A 81 -14.30 21.44 25.48
N ASP A 82 -15.04 20.76 26.37
CA ASP A 82 -16.06 21.38 27.24
C ASP A 82 -15.48 22.37 28.26
N ALA A 83 -14.18 22.26 28.58
CA ALA A 83 -13.52 23.07 29.60
C ALA A 83 -12.70 24.24 29.03
N ASN A 84 -11.97 24.05 27.91
CA ASN A 84 -11.20 25.08 27.22
C ASN A 84 -10.75 24.64 25.80
N PRO A 85 -11.29 25.23 24.71
CA PRO A 85 -10.99 24.82 23.33
C PRO A 85 -9.52 24.92 22.91
N ALA A 86 -8.70 25.71 23.62
CA ALA A 86 -7.28 25.89 23.30
C ALA A 86 -6.38 24.72 23.74
N TYR A 87 -6.90 23.70 24.42
CA TYR A 87 -6.15 22.55 24.94
C TYR A 87 -6.38 21.24 24.17
N GLU A 88 -7.23 21.25 23.14
CA GLU A 88 -7.51 20.06 22.33
C GLU A 88 -6.24 19.51 21.64
N GLU A 89 -5.34 20.41 21.22
CA GLU A 89 -4.01 20.07 20.66
C GLU A 89 -3.03 19.47 21.69
N ALA A 90 -3.36 19.49 22.99
CA ALA A 90 -2.46 19.01 24.05
C ALA A 90 -2.66 17.53 24.41
N ILE A 91 -3.79 16.91 24.01
CA ILE A 91 -4.03 15.48 24.24
C ILE A 91 -3.51 14.69 23.02
N PRO A 92 -2.41 13.92 23.17
CA PRO A 92 -1.86 13.13 22.09
C PRO A 92 -2.87 12.12 21.57
N GLY A 93 -2.93 11.95 20.26
CA GLY A 93 -3.66 10.83 19.67
C GLY A 93 -2.93 9.50 19.93
N ILE A 94 -3.58 8.37 19.62
CA ILE A 94 -2.92 7.05 19.64
C ILE A 94 -1.63 7.09 18.80
N HIS A 95 -1.65 7.79 17.67
CA HIS A 95 -0.48 7.98 16.80
C HIS A 95 0.71 8.66 17.52
N ASP A 96 0.47 9.75 18.25
CA ASP A 96 1.54 10.47 18.96
C ASP A 96 2.10 9.62 20.10
N LEU A 97 1.23 8.84 20.76
CA LEU A 97 1.65 7.86 21.76
C LEU A 97 2.51 6.76 21.15
N VAL A 98 2.22 6.26 19.94
CA VAL A 98 3.06 5.28 19.23
C VAL A 98 4.44 5.87 18.87
N LEU A 99 4.51 7.10 18.38
CA LEU A 99 5.80 7.72 18.05
C LEU A 99 6.67 7.90 19.30
N GLN A 100 6.09 8.43 20.37
CA GLN A 100 6.79 8.59 21.65
C GLN A 100 7.22 7.24 22.24
N THR A 101 6.37 6.21 22.09
CA THR A 101 6.64 4.82 22.47
C THR A 101 7.88 4.27 21.76
N LEU A 102 8.04 4.56 20.47
CA LEU A 102 9.18 4.13 19.68
C LEU A 102 10.46 4.87 20.10
N ASP A 103 10.38 6.18 20.33
CA ASP A 103 11.50 6.97 20.87
C ASP A 103 11.97 6.47 22.25
N ASP A 104 11.03 6.08 23.12
CA ASP A 104 11.31 5.53 24.45
C ASP A 104 11.94 4.12 24.39
N ILE A 105 11.60 3.32 23.36
CA ILE A 105 12.24 2.03 23.08
C ILE A 105 13.70 2.22 22.66
N GLU A 106 13.96 3.12 21.72
CA GLU A 106 15.30 3.38 21.16
C GLU A 106 16.24 4.04 22.17
N SER A 107 15.71 4.89 23.05
CA SER A 107 16.50 5.59 24.07
C SER A 107 16.88 4.74 25.29
N SER A 108 16.50 3.45 25.35
CA SER A 108 16.69 2.56 26.51
C SER A 108 16.10 3.13 27.81
N SER A 109 15.06 3.96 27.71
CA SER A 109 14.35 4.50 28.87
C SER A 109 13.36 3.44 29.38
N SER A 110 13.50 3.03 30.64
CA SER A 110 12.67 1.99 31.23
C SER A 110 11.32 2.52 31.74
N ASN A 111 10.90 3.71 31.35
CA ASN A 111 9.60 4.30 31.73
C ASN A 111 9.18 5.36 30.71
N PRO A 112 7.98 5.25 30.12
CA PRO A 112 7.45 6.30 29.25
C PRO A 112 7.31 7.61 30.04
N GLN A 113 7.63 8.73 29.39
CA GLN A 113 7.44 10.05 30.01
C GLN A 113 5.95 10.26 30.33
N SER A 114 5.62 10.43 31.61
CA SER A 114 4.25 10.67 32.06
C SER A 114 3.73 12.00 31.49
N PHE A 115 2.60 11.95 30.78
CA PHE A 115 1.92 13.14 30.27
C PHE A 115 1.25 13.89 31.43
N ASP A 116 1.87 14.97 31.93
CA ASP A 116 1.30 15.77 33.03
C ASP A 116 0.30 16.81 32.49
N LEU A 117 -0.89 16.34 32.15
CA LEU A 117 -2.08 17.19 31.99
C LEU A 117 -2.84 17.18 33.31
N THR A 118 -3.49 18.27 33.69
CA THR A 118 -4.40 18.31 34.86
C THR A 118 -5.67 17.51 34.58
N LEU A 119 -5.54 16.19 34.45
CA LEU A 119 -6.59 15.19 34.27
C LEU A 119 -6.85 14.48 35.61
N GLU A 120 -8.03 13.90 35.77
CA GLU A 120 -8.35 13.08 36.94
C GLU A 120 -7.42 11.86 37.00
N LYS A 121 -6.95 11.49 38.22
CA LYS A 121 -5.98 10.39 38.44
C LYS A 121 -6.41 9.05 37.82
N GLU A 122 -7.72 8.79 37.74
CA GLU A 122 -8.25 7.56 37.14
C GLU A 122 -8.06 7.54 35.61
N THR A 123 -8.31 8.67 34.93
CA THR A 123 -8.05 8.84 33.48
C THR A 123 -6.57 8.71 33.16
N GLN A 124 -5.71 9.33 33.98
CA GLN A 124 -4.26 9.24 33.82
C GLN A 124 -3.76 7.79 33.96
N SER A 125 -4.22 7.07 34.98
CA SER A 125 -3.87 5.67 35.21
C SER A 125 -4.36 4.72 34.11
N GLN A 126 -5.51 5.01 33.49
CA GLN A 126 -6.04 4.25 32.36
C GLN A 126 -5.23 4.49 31.08
N LEU A 127 -4.84 5.74 30.81
CA LEU A 127 -3.94 6.08 29.71
C LEU A 127 -2.58 5.40 29.86
N ASP A 128 -1.97 5.46 31.04
CA ASP A 128 -0.66 4.86 31.31
C ASP A 128 -0.66 3.32 31.15
N GLY A 129 -1.73 2.64 31.61
CA GLY A 129 -1.88 1.18 31.44
C GLY A 129 -2.10 0.77 29.98
N SER A 130 -2.86 1.57 29.25
CA SER A 130 -3.20 1.30 27.86
C SER A 130 -2.05 1.60 26.89
N MET A 131 -1.29 2.68 27.15
CA MET A 131 -0.08 3.00 26.40
C MET A 131 1.00 1.92 26.59
N ASN A 132 1.18 1.40 27.81
CA ASN A 132 2.06 0.26 28.05
C ASN A 132 1.67 -0.98 27.22
N THR A 133 0.38 -1.20 26.98
CA THR A 133 -0.11 -2.35 26.18
C THR A 133 0.23 -2.19 24.70
N LEU A 134 0.05 -0.99 24.15
CA LEU A 134 0.47 -0.61 22.80
C LEU A 134 1.99 -0.74 22.62
N MET A 135 2.77 -0.30 23.63
CA MET A 135 4.22 -0.46 23.65
C MET A 135 4.63 -1.92 23.65
N THR A 136 3.96 -2.77 24.44
CA THR A 136 4.21 -4.21 24.48
C THR A 136 3.91 -4.85 23.12
N LEU A 137 2.78 -4.52 22.49
CA LEU A 137 2.39 -5.06 21.18
C LEU A 137 3.37 -4.74 20.07
N LEU A 138 3.85 -3.49 20.01
CA LEU A 138 4.86 -3.08 19.03
C LEU A 138 6.24 -3.67 19.35
N ARG A 139 6.61 -3.76 20.64
CA ARG A 139 7.84 -4.45 21.11
C ARG A 139 7.83 -5.95 20.83
N ASP A 140 6.67 -6.60 20.82
CA ASP A 140 6.54 -8.04 20.63
C ASP A 140 6.54 -8.43 19.14
N LYS A 141 6.07 -7.55 18.24
CA LYS A 141 6.05 -7.79 16.79
C LYS A 141 7.32 -7.32 16.05
N LYS A 142 7.96 -6.23 16.50
CA LYS A 142 9.24 -5.73 15.91
C LYS A 142 10.34 -6.82 15.82
N PRO A 143 10.51 -7.77 16.76
CA PRO A 143 11.54 -8.80 16.70
C PRO A 143 11.29 -9.90 15.65
N THR A 144 10.07 -10.04 15.12
CA THR A 144 9.73 -11.12 14.19
C THR A 144 9.85 -10.72 12.72
N ILE A 145 10.05 -9.42 12.44
CA ILE A 145 10.20 -8.92 11.06
C ILE A 145 11.51 -9.40 10.46
N ARG A 146 11.40 -10.06 9.30
CA ARG A 146 12.51 -10.63 8.53
C ARG A 146 12.48 -10.22 7.05
N ALA A 147 11.37 -9.68 6.56
CA ALA A 147 11.27 -9.17 5.21
C ALA A 147 10.62 -7.78 5.16
N ILE A 148 11.03 -6.98 4.18
CA ILE A 148 10.43 -5.68 3.88
C ILE A 148 9.96 -5.67 2.42
N ALA A 149 8.67 -5.44 2.21
CA ALA A 149 8.07 -5.13 0.92
C ALA A 149 7.66 -3.66 0.86
N SER A 150 7.93 -2.98 -0.24
CA SER A 150 7.52 -1.58 -0.39
C SER A 150 6.99 -1.30 -1.78
N ASP A 151 5.95 -0.48 -1.86
CA ASP A 151 5.65 0.22 -3.11
C ASP A 151 6.77 1.19 -3.50
N VAL A 152 6.84 1.55 -4.77
CA VAL A 152 7.87 2.42 -5.34
C VAL A 152 7.37 3.85 -5.47
N ASP A 153 6.45 4.12 -6.40
CA ASP A 153 5.88 5.46 -6.60
C ASP A 153 5.03 5.85 -5.40
N GLY A 154 5.07 7.12 -4.98
CA GLY A 154 4.23 7.58 -3.87
C GLY A 154 4.63 7.05 -2.48
N THR A 155 5.56 6.08 -2.41
CA THR A 155 6.05 5.48 -1.16
C THR A 155 7.56 5.63 -1.00
N LEU A 156 8.37 4.93 -1.81
CA LEU A 156 9.83 5.10 -1.80
C LEU A 156 10.24 6.39 -2.51
N LEU A 157 9.61 6.66 -3.65
CA LEU A 157 9.84 7.84 -4.47
C LEU A 157 8.94 9.00 -4.03
N SER A 158 9.53 10.18 -4.04
CA SER A 158 8.86 11.45 -3.85
C SER A 158 7.88 11.74 -4.99
N SER A 159 7.07 12.78 -4.84
CA SER A 159 6.20 13.29 -5.91
C SER A 159 6.98 13.74 -7.17
N GLY A 160 8.27 14.05 -7.02
CA GLY A 160 9.19 14.37 -8.12
C GLY A 160 9.89 13.16 -8.74
N GLN A 161 9.50 11.91 -8.40
CA GLN A 161 10.17 10.68 -8.83
C GLN A 161 11.63 10.59 -8.35
N GLU A 162 11.94 11.13 -7.17
CA GLU A 162 13.27 11.11 -6.57
C GLU A 162 13.29 10.32 -5.26
N LEU A 163 14.41 9.66 -4.94
CA LEU A 163 14.61 9.03 -3.64
C LEU A 163 15.03 10.07 -2.60
N HIS A 164 14.25 10.20 -1.52
CA HIS A 164 14.67 10.98 -0.36
C HIS A 164 15.91 10.34 0.30
N PRO A 165 16.91 11.11 0.80
CA PRO A 165 18.12 10.54 1.38
C PRO A 165 17.89 9.53 2.51
N LEU A 166 16.93 9.79 3.40
CA LEU A 166 16.57 8.84 4.48
C LEU A 166 16.02 7.52 3.94
N THR A 167 15.20 7.58 2.88
CA THR A 167 14.68 6.39 2.22
C THR A 167 15.79 5.63 1.52
N LEU A 168 16.71 6.34 0.83
CA LEU A 168 17.87 5.74 0.20
C LEU A 168 18.73 4.96 1.20
N ASP A 169 19.08 5.58 2.33
CA ASP A 169 19.92 4.96 3.36
C ASP A 169 19.24 3.73 3.97
N ALA A 170 17.93 3.79 4.24
CA ALA A 170 17.16 2.68 4.77
C ALA A 170 17.04 1.51 3.78
N VAL A 171 16.79 1.79 2.50
CA VAL A 171 16.74 0.75 1.45
C VAL A 171 18.11 0.09 1.29
N LEU A 172 19.19 0.88 1.23
CA LEU A 172 20.55 0.34 1.18
C LEU A 172 20.84 -0.57 2.37
N LYS A 173 20.47 -0.15 3.57
CA LYS A 173 20.64 -0.95 4.80
C LYS A 173 19.86 -2.26 4.73
N ALA A 174 18.59 -2.23 4.28
CA ALA A 174 17.79 -3.45 4.14
C ALA A 174 18.37 -4.41 3.11
N ILE A 175 18.84 -3.90 1.97
CA ILE A 175 19.49 -4.71 0.93
C ILE A 175 20.80 -5.30 1.46
N ASP A 176 21.65 -4.50 2.11
CA ASP A 176 22.91 -4.96 2.69
C ASP A 176 22.70 -6.07 3.74
N GLN A 177 21.68 -5.93 4.61
CA GLN A 177 21.31 -6.99 5.53
C GLN A 177 20.87 -8.27 4.80
N SER A 178 20.03 -8.13 3.76
CA SER A 178 19.53 -9.27 2.97
C SER A 178 20.61 -10.03 2.20
N GLN A 179 21.72 -9.36 1.88
CA GLN A 179 22.85 -9.94 1.14
C GLN A 179 24.00 -10.37 2.07
N SER A 180 23.87 -10.13 3.38
CA SER A 180 24.93 -10.42 4.34
C SER A 180 25.13 -11.93 4.52
N ASN A 181 26.38 -12.36 4.54
CA ASN A 181 26.75 -13.75 4.91
C ASN A 181 26.60 -14.03 6.42
N THR A 182 26.34 -12.99 7.21
CA THR A 182 26.05 -13.11 8.64
C THR A 182 24.55 -12.97 8.85
N LYS A 183 23.98 -13.73 9.79
CA LYS A 183 22.55 -13.64 10.10
C LYS A 183 22.23 -12.24 10.63
N GLN A 184 21.64 -11.41 9.78
CA GLN A 184 21.05 -10.11 10.13
C GLN A 184 19.56 -10.30 10.40
N LYS A 185 18.87 -9.22 10.79
CA LYS A 185 17.43 -9.26 11.06
C LYS A 185 16.62 -9.36 9.77
N ILE A 186 16.92 -8.50 8.79
CA ILE A 186 16.23 -8.49 7.51
C ILE A 186 16.91 -9.48 6.57
N ASP A 187 16.22 -10.59 6.30
CA ASP A 187 16.62 -11.60 5.32
C ASP A 187 16.33 -11.13 3.90
N HIS A 188 15.26 -10.35 3.68
CA HIS A 188 14.83 -9.92 2.34
C HIS A 188 14.29 -8.50 2.28
N PHE A 189 14.73 -7.75 1.27
CA PHE A 189 14.05 -6.53 0.81
C PHE A 189 13.55 -6.76 -0.61
N PHE A 190 12.34 -6.31 -0.93
CA PHE A 190 11.83 -6.34 -2.31
C PHE A 190 10.84 -5.23 -2.62
N ALA A 191 10.87 -4.76 -3.88
CA ALA A 191 9.91 -3.81 -4.41
C ALA A 191 8.61 -4.51 -4.84
N ALA A 192 7.47 -3.85 -4.63
CA ALA A 192 6.16 -4.29 -5.06
C ALA A 192 5.41 -3.18 -5.81
N THR A 193 5.45 -3.20 -7.14
CA THR A 193 5.06 -2.05 -7.97
C THR A 193 4.20 -2.43 -9.19
N GLY A 194 3.50 -1.43 -9.74
CA GLY A 194 2.82 -1.51 -11.03
C GLY A 194 3.74 -1.43 -12.25
N LYS A 195 4.98 -0.97 -12.07
CA LYS A 195 5.99 -0.85 -13.14
C LYS A 195 6.57 -2.19 -13.56
N SER A 196 7.21 -2.22 -14.72
CA SER A 196 8.20 -3.27 -15.03
C SER A 196 9.38 -3.23 -14.05
N ARG A 197 10.20 -4.29 -14.02
CA ARG A 197 11.38 -4.34 -13.15
C ARG A 197 12.43 -3.33 -13.60
N ALA A 198 12.65 -3.24 -14.90
CA ALA A 198 13.52 -2.25 -15.51
C ALA A 198 13.01 -0.82 -15.26
N GLY A 199 11.69 -0.61 -15.31
CA GLY A 199 11.08 0.67 -14.95
C GLY A 199 11.34 1.07 -13.50
N ALA A 200 11.09 0.15 -12.56
CA ALA A 200 11.38 0.37 -11.14
C ALA A 200 12.88 0.64 -10.89
N ALA A 201 13.76 -0.14 -11.53
CA ALA A 201 15.20 0.04 -11.43
C ALA A 201 15.67 1.38 -12.01
N GLY A 202 15.10 1.81 -13.13
CA GLY A 202 15.36 3.12 -13.73
C GLY A 202 14.96 4.26 -12.79
N SER A 203 13.75 4.21 -12.23
CA SER A 203 13.25 5.26 -11.32
C SER A 203 13.98 5.32 -9.98
N LEU A 204 14.44 4.18 -9.45
CA LEU A 204 15.21 4.14 -8.19
C LEU A 204 16.69 4.54 -8.38
N GLY A 205 17.06 4.96 -9.58
CA GLY A 205 18.35 5.57 -9.87
C GLY A 205 19.54 4.60 -9.88
N PRO A 206 20.75 5.11 -10.13
CA PRO A 206 21.92 4.28 -10.42
C PRO A 206 22.47 3.51 -9.21
N ILE A 207 22.01 3.82 -8.00
CA ILE A 207 22.48 3.19 -6.76
C ILE A 207 21.59 1.99 -6.42
N ILE A 208 20.28 2.22 -6.21
CA ILE A 208 19.34 1.15 -5.83
C ILE A 208 18.91 0.32 -7.04
N GLY A 209 18.73 0.94 -8.21
CA GLY A 209 18.22 0.27 -9.40
C GLY A 209 18.96 -1.02 -9.76
N PRO A 210 20.30 -1.01 -9.91
CA PRO A 210 21.06 -2.23 -10.19
C PRO A 210 20.96 -3.30 -9.10
N LEU A 211 20.74 -2.91 -7.84
CA LEU A 211 20.61 -3.83 -6.72
C LEU A 211 19.28 -4.58 -6.74
N LEU A 212 18.22 -4.01 -7.32
CA LEU A 212 16.93 -4.71 -7.48
C LEU A 212 17.05 -5.99 -8.33
N TYR A 213 18.05 -6.10 -9.20
CA TYR A 213 18.32 -7.32 -9.97
C TYR A 213 18.90 -8.48 -9.14
N GLN A 214 19.23 -8.20 -7.88
CA GLN A 214 19.74 -9.15 -6.88
C GLN A 214 18.76 -9.31 -5.70
N CYS A 215 17.62 -8.64 -5.78
CA CYS A 215 16.54 -8.73 -4.81
C CYS A 215 15.36 -9.50 -5.43
N PRO A 216 14.56 -10.20 -4.61
CA PRO A 216 13.22 -10.59 -5.01
C PRO A 216 12.41 -9.35 -5.44
N GLY A 217 11.30 -9.57 -6.14
CA GLY A 217 10.48 -8.46 -6.60
C GLY A 217 9.12 -8.87 -7.12
N VAL A 218 8.16 -7.95 -6.96
CA VAL A 218 6.78 -8.05 -7.43
C VAL A 218 6.55 -6.91 -8.40
N TYR A 219 6.42 -7.23 -9.69
CA TYR A 219 6.35 -6.25 -10.77
C TYR A 219 5.03 -6.40 -11.54
N ILE A 220 4.71 -5.37 -12.32
CA ILE A 220 3.54 -5.35 -13.21
C ILE A 220 2.26 -5.69 -12.42
N GLN A 221 2.04 -5.02 -11.29
CA GLN A 221 0.89 -5.25 -10.38
C GLN A 221 0.81 -6.70 -9.85
N GLY A 222 1.96 -7.34 -9.66
CA GLY A 222 2.06 -8.72 -9.16
C GLY A 222 1.82 -9.80 -10.22
N LEU A 223 1.88 -9.43 -11.50
CA LEU A 223 1.78 -10.37 -12.61
C LEU A 223 3.13 -10.99 -12.99
N TYR A 224 4.23 -10.41 -12.55
CA TYR A 224 5.58 -10.91 -12.79
C TYR A 224 6.39 -10.82 -11.51
N CYS A 225 6.68 -11.96 -10.90
CA CYS A 225 7.35 -12.06 -9.61
C CYS A 225 8.62 -12.90 -9.72
N VAL A 226 9.70 -12.43 -9.13
CA VAL A 226 11.02 -13.06 -9.18
C VAL A 226 11.63 -13.22 -7.78
N ASP A 227 12.49 -14.20 -7.61
CA ASP A 227 13.36 -14.32 -6.43
C ASP A 227 14.68 -13.55 -6.61
N GLY A 228 15.55 -13.59 -5.58
CA GLY A 228 16.86 -12.93 -5.60
C GLY A 228 17.87 -13.54 -6.58
N ASP A 229 17.61 -14.76 -7.07
CA ASP A 229 18.43 -15.46 -8.07
C ASP A 229 17.92 -15.22 -9.51
N ASN A 230 16.93 -14.34 -9.68
CA ASN A 230 16.24 -14.03 -10.94
C ASN A 230 15.38 -15.16 -11.51
N ASN A 231 15.02 -16.16 -10.71
CA ASN A 231 14.03 -17.14 -11.14
C ASN A 231 12.63 -16.53 -11.05
N VAL A 232 11.80 -16.78 -12.06
CA VAL A 232 10.38 -16.41 -12.04
C VAL A 232 9.66 -17.35 -11.08
N VAL A 233 9.16 -16.81 -9.97
CA VAL A 233 8.41 -17.57 -8.94
C VAL A 233 6.92 -17.54 -9.18
N PHE A 234 6.42 -16.50 -9.85
CA PHE A 234 5.04 -16.42 -10.30
C PHE A 234 4.93 -15.52 -11.53
N GLU A 235 4.14 -15.95 -12.50
CA GLU A 235 3.85 -15.18 -13.71
C GLU A 235 2.42 -15.44 -14.16
N LYS A 236 1.71 -14.38 -14.57
CA LYS A 236 0.41 -14.50 -15.21
C LYS A 236 0.30 -13.56 -16.40
N LYS A 237 0.02 -14.16 -17.56
CA LYS A 237 -0.29 -13.44 -18.81
C LYS A 237 -1.78 -13.16 -18.94
N LEU A 238 -2.10 -12.08 -19.63
CA LEU A 238 -3.43 -11.74 -20.08
C LEU A 238 -3.91 -12.76 -21.13
N PRO A 239 -5.18 -13.20 -21.09
CA PRO A 239 -5.72 -14.06 -22.13
C PRO A 239 -5.62 -13.42 -23.51
N MET A 240 -5.18 -14.19 -24.51
CA MET A 240 -5.07 -13.71 -25.90
C MET A 240 -6.39 -13.16 -26.46
N SER A 241 -7.52 -13.68 -25.99
CA SER A 241 -8.84 -13.17 -26.36
C SER A 241 -9.10 -11.76 -25.82
N ALA A 242 -8.64 -11.45 -24.60
CA ALA A 242 -8.73 -10.12 -24.02
C ALA A 242 -7.81 -9.13 -24.76
N ILE A 243 -6.58 -9.55 -25.11
CA ILE A 243 -5.66 -8.72 -25.92
C ILE A 243 -6.32 -8.35 -27.26
N ARG A 244 -6.80 -9.34 -28.00
CA ARG A 244 -7.47 -9.13 -29.29
C ARG A 244 -8.64 -8.15 -29.17
N ALA A 245 -9.53 -8.41 -28.22
CA ALA A 245 -10.74 -7.63 -28.09
C ALA A 245 -10.42 -6.18 -27.67
N ALA A 246 -9.41 -5.97 -26.82
CA ALA A 246 -8.98 -4.63 -26.43
C ALA A 246 -8.37 -3.86 -27.62
N GLU A 247 -7.52 -4.50 -28.43
CA GLU A 247 -7.00 -3.91 -29.67
C GLU A 247 -8.12 -3.55 -30.65
N ASP A 248 -9.07 -4.45 -30.86
CA ASP A 248 -10.24 -4.22 -31.73
C ASP A 248 -11.10 -3.06 -31.22
N LEU A 249 -11.23 -2.89 -29.89
CA LEU A 249 -11.99 -1.80 -29.29
C LEU A 249 -11.33 -0.44 -29.53
N VAL A 250 -10.00 -0.34 -29.42
CA VAL A 250 -9.29 0.95 -29.50
C VAL A 250 -8.97 1.41 -30.92
N ALA A 251 -8.96 0.50 -31.89
CA ALA A 251 -8.56 0.77 -33.28
C ALA A 251 -9.31 1.95 -33.93
N ASP A 252 -10.59 2.14 -33.59
CA ASP A 252 -11.44 3.19 -34.15
C ASP A 252 -11.42 4.52 -33.35
N PHE A 253 -10.74 4.57 -32.20
CA PHE A 253 -10.81 5.69 -31.25
C PHE A 253 -9.52 6.51 -31.13
N GLY A 254 -8.44 6.10 -31.82
CA GLY A 254 -7.15 6.79 -31.75
C GLY A 254 -6.49 6.70 -30.36
N ILE A 255 -6.76 5.61 -29.64
CA ILE A 255 -6.22 5.36 -28.30
C ILE A 255 -4.96 4.51 -28.43
N SER A 256 -3.86 4.99 -27.85
CA SER A 256 -2.62 4.25 -27.84
C SER A 256 -2.69 3.07 -26.88
N ILE A 257 -2.17 1.93 -27.30
CA ILE A 257 -2.19 0.69 -26.52
C ILE A 257 -0.77 0.13 -26.38
N ILE A 258 -0.36 -0.12 -25.14
CA ILE A 258 0.97 -0.63 -24.80
C ILE A 258 0.83 -1.98 -24.10
N GLY A 259 1.50 -3.00 -24.64
CA GLY A 259 1.62 -4.33 -24.05
C GLY A 259 2.89 -4.49 -23.24
N TYR A 260 2.76 -5.09 -22.05
CA TYR A 260 3.88 -5.39 -21.17
C TYR A 260 4.26 -6.87 -21.21
N ASP A 261 5.51 -7.18 -21.55
CA ASP A 261 6.11 -8.52 -21.44
C ASP A 261 7.39 -8.46 -20.59
N GLY A 262 7.23 -8.45 -19.27
CA GLY A 262 8.34 -8.30 -18.34
C GLY A 262 8.90 -6.89 -18.46
N ASP A 263 10.16 -6.79 -18.87
CA ASP A 263 10.84 -5.52 -19.10
C ASP A 263 10.74 -5.04 -20.56
N ASP A 264 10.08 -5.80 -21.42
CA ASP A 264 9.84 -5.42 -22.81
C ASP A 264 8.43 -4.83 -22.98
N LEU A 265 8.36 -3.59 -23.44
CA LEU A 265 7.12 -2.89 -23.74
C LEU A 265 6.92 -2.80 -25.25
N TYR A 266 5.69 -3.06 -25.71
CA TYR A 266 5.33 -3.10 -27.12
C TYR A 266 4.13 -2.22 -27.41
N SER A 267 4.10 -1.56 -28.56
CA SER A 267 2.94 -0.81 -29.06
C SER A 267 2.82 -0.97 -30.57
N THR A 268 1.65 -0.72 -31.13
CA THR A 268 1.43 -0.64 -32.58
C THR A 268 1.81 0.73 -33.15
N GLU A 269 2.07 1.71 -32.30
CA GLU A 269 2.44 3.07 -32.67
C GLU A 269 3.35 3.74 -31.62
N LEU A 270 4.08 4.78 -32.04
CA LEU A 270 4.91 5.61 -31.16
C LEU A 270 4.39 7.05 -31.21
N THR A 271 3.35 7.33 -30.42
CA THR A 271 2.82 8.67 -30.20
C THR A 271 3.63 9.39 -29.10
N ASP A 272 3.47 10.72 -28.97
CA ASP A 272 4.13 11.48 -27.90
C ASP A 272 3.72 10.93 -26.52
N THR A 273 2.44 10.59 -26.33
CA THR A 273 1.92 9.95 -25.11
C THR A 273 2.61 8.61 -24.78
N VAL A 274 2.91 7.78 -25.78
CA VAL A 274 3.64 6.52 -25.59
C VAL A 274 5.10 6.78 -25.19
N VAL A 275 5.72 7.82 -25.74
CA VAL A 275 7.10 8.20 -25.41
C VAL A 275 7.20 8.76 -23.98
N GLU A 276 6.21 9.55 -23.55
CA GLU A 276 6.15 10.13 -22.20
C GLU A 276 6.19 9.07 -21.09
N LEU A 277 5.70 7.85 -21.36
CA LEU A 277 5.77 6.75 -20.39
C LEU A 277 7.22 6.44 -19.97
N SER A 278 8.15 6.49 -20.92
CA SER A 278 9.57 6.25 -20.65
C SER A 278 10.22 7.46 -19.98
N GLU A 279 9.92 8.67 -20.46
CA GLU A 279 10.55 9.91 -19.99
C GLU A 279 10.11 10.31 -18.57
N PHE A 280 8.84 10.10 -18.23
CA PHE A 280 8.27 10.55 -16.96
C PHE A 280 8.17 9.42 -15.93
N TYR A 281 7.68 8.25 -16.33
CA TYR A 281 7.49 7.11 -15.41
C TYR A 281 8.68 6.16 -15.38
N GLY A 282 9.75 6.45 -16.13
CA GLY A 282 10.98 5.67 -16.14
C GLY A 282 10.86 4.28 -16.75
N GLU A 283 9.74 3.97 -17.42
CA GLU A 283 9.55 2.68 -18.08
C GLU A 283 10.55 2.50 -19.24
N PRO A 284 10.87 1.26 -19.61
CA PRO A 284 11.68 0.97 -20.80
C PRO A 284 11.09 1.59 -22.06
N THR A 285 11.96 1.95 -23.01
CA THR A 285 11.53 2.48 -24.30
C THR A 285 10.59 1.48 -24.99
N VAL A 286 9.39 1.95 -25.31
CA VAL A 286 8.38 1.16 -26.00
C VAL A 286 8.85 0.80 -27.40
N LYS A 287 8.74 -0.46 -27.76
CA LYS A 287 9.12 -1.01 -29.06
C LYS A 287 7.89 -1.08 -29.96
N LEU A 288 8.05 -0.79 -31.24
CA LEU A 288 7.01 -1.12 -32.21
C LEU A 288 6.89 -2.65 -32.31
N MET A 289 5.64 -3.13 -32.30
CA MET A 289 5.33 -4.52 -32.54
C MET A 289 5.51 -4.82 -34.03
N MET A 290 6.57 -5.56 -34.37
CA MET A 290 6.99 -5.80 -35.76
C MET A 290 6.95 -7.28 -36.11
N LYS A 291 6.53 -7.60 -37.33
CA LYS A 291 6.61 -8.92 -37.96
C LYS A 291 6.87 -8.77 -39.45
N ASP A 292 7.88 -9.49 -39.95
CA ASP A 292 8.30 -9.44 -41.36
C ASP A 292 8.48 -8.00 -41.89
N ASP A 293 9.19 -7.15 -41.13
CA ASP A 293 9.44 -5.73 -41.42
C ASP A 293 8.20 -4.82 -41.53
N SER A 294 7.05 -5.28 -41.01
CA SER A 294 5.82 -4.51 -40.92
C SER A 294 5.29 -4.44 -39.49
N VAL A 295 4.64 -3.33 -39.13
CA VAL A 295 3.95 -3.22 -37.84
C VAL A 295 2.80 -4.22 -37.82
N THR A 296 2.67 -4.98 -36.73
CA THR A 296 1.58 -5.94 -36.52
C THR A 296 0.90 -5.70 -35.16
N ASN A 297 -0.20 -6.41 -34.93
CA ASN A 297 -0.98 -6.31 -33.69
C ASN A 297 -0.26 -6.96 -32.51
N LEU A 298 -0.50 -6.44 -31.31
CA LEU A 298 -0.01 -6.96 -30.02
C LEU A 298 -0.45 -8.40 -29.78
N VAL A 299 -1.65 -8.79 -30.20
CA VAL A 299 -2.14 -10.18 -30.13
C VAL A 299 -1.29 -11.15 -30.96
N GLU A 300 -0.41 -10.68 -31.84
CA GLU A 300 0.53 -11.56 -32.54
C GLU A 300 1.82 -11.83 -31.76
N HIS A 301 2.00 -11.23 -30.58
CA HIS A 301 3.16 -11.45 -29.72
C HIS A 301 3.11 -12.86 -29.11
N GLU A 302 3.94 -13.77 -29.63
CA GLU A 302 3.90 -15.20 -29.29
C GLU A 302 4.17 -15.50 -27.81
N ALA A 303 5.02 -14.70 -27.15
CA ALA A 303 5.31 -14.87 -25.72
C ALA A 303 4.13 -14.45 -24.82
N GLY A 304 3.15 -13.71 -25.38
CA GLY A 304 2.01 -13.17 -24.65
C GLY A 304 2.37 -11.94 -23.82
N LEU A 305 1.35 -11.25 -23.31
CA LEU A 305 1.49 -9.99 -22.57
C LEU A 305 0.92 -10.16 -21.17
N HIS A 306 1.58 -9.58 -20.16
CA HIS A 306 1.11 -9.54 -18.78
C HIS A 306 -0.09 -8.62 -18.64
N LYS A 307 0.02 -7.39 -19.17
CA LYS A 307 -1.02 -6.37 -19.12
C LYS A 307 -1.04 -5.53 -20.39
N LEU A 308 -2.16 -4.84 -20.60
CA LEU A 308 -2.28 -3.76 -21.56
C LEU A 308 -2.51 -2.44 -20.82
N LEU A 309 -1.84 -1.38 -21.27
CA LEU A 309 -2.05 0.00 -20.85
C LEU A 309 -2.66 0.76 -22.03
N LEU A 310 -3.87 1.29 -21.85
CA LEU A 310 -4.57 2.09 -22.84
C LEU A 310 -4.46 3.56 -22.42
N MET A 311 -3.96 4.41 -23.30
CA MET A 311 -3.64 5.81 -23.02
C MET A 311 -4.36 6.75 -23.98
N ASP A 312 -4.93 7.80 -23.42
CA ASP A 312 -5.60 8.87 -24.15
C ASP A 312 -5.59 10.15 -23.30
N GLU A 313 -5.37 11.30 -23.95
CA GLU A 313 -5.47 12.61 -23.31
C GLU A 313 -6.94 13.02 -23.07
N ASP A 314 -7.88 12.47 -23.85
CA ASP A 314 -9.31 12.68 -23.65
C ASP A 314 -9.86 11.81 -22.51
N VAL A 315 -9.77 12.36 -21.30
CA VAL A 315 -10.30 11.75 -20.07
C VAL A 315 -11.81 11.47 -20.16
N GLU A 316 -12.58 12.30 -20.88
CA GLU A 316 -14.02 12.09 -21.03
C GLU A 316 -14.30 10.90 -21.95
N GLN A 317 -13.54 10.76 -23.05
CA GLN A 317 -13.61 9.59 -23.91
C GLN A 317 -13.25 8.32 -23.15
N LEU A 318 -12.13 8.31 -22.42
CA LEU A 318 -11.73 7.14 -21.63
C LEU A 318 -12.76 6.76 -20.58
N SER A 319 -13.22 7.73 -19.78
CA SER A 319 -14.12 7.45 -18.65
C SER A 319 -15.55 7.09 -19.08
N ASN A 320 -16.10 7.77 -20.09
CA ASN A 320 -17.52 7.64 -20.44
C ASN A 320 -17.78 6.64 -21.57
N ILE A 321 -16.81 6.38 -22.44
CA ILE A 321 -16.99 5.53 -23.63
C ILE A 321 -16.17 4.25 -23.51
N ILE A 322 -14.87 4.37 -23.25
CA ILE A 322 -13.94 3.25 -23.39
C ILE A 322 -14.00 2.36 -22.16
N ARG A 323 -13.90 2.94 -20.97
CA ARG A 323 -13.89 2.19 -19.71
C ARG A 323 -15.11 1.27 -19.57
N PRO A 324 -16.37 1.71 -19.77
CA PRO A 324 -17.52 0.82 -19.64
C PRO A 324 -17.50 -0.34 -20.65
N ARG A 325 -17.02 -0.11 -21.87
CA ARG A 325 -16.90 -1.16 -22.90
C ARG A 325 -15.77 -2.13 -22.60
N LEU A 326 -14.63 -1.61 -22.13
CA LEU A 326 -13.48 -2.39 -21.74
C LEU A 326 -13.80 -3.25 -20.52
N GLU A 327 -14.56 -2.74 -19.53
CA GLU A 327 -15.02 -3.50 -18.37
C GLU A 327 -15.92 -4.67 -18.76
N GLN A 328 -16.88 -4.44 -19.67
CA GLN A 328 -17.74 -5.51 -20.19
C GLN A 328 -16.91 -6.60 -20.90
N LEU A 329 -16.02 -6.18 -21.79
CA LEU A 329 -15.11 -7.07 -22.51
C LEU A 329 -14.19 -7.85 -21.58
N ALA A 330 -13.66 -7.17 -20.55
CA ALA A 330 -12.78 -7.79 -19.57
C ALA A 330 -13.51 -8.93 -18.83
N GLU A 331 -14.76 -8.72 -18.43
CA GLU A 331 -15.59 -9.75 -17.81
C GLU A 331 -15.80 -10.96 -18.73
N GLU A 332 -16.05 -10.74 -20.02
CA GLU A 332 -16.23 -11.79 -21.03
C GLU A 332 -14.95 -12.59 -21.31
N HIS A 333 -13.78 -12.02 -21.02
CA HIS A 333 -12.47 -12.58 -21.38
C HIS A 333 -11.55 -12.88 -20.17
N ASP A 334 -12.11 -13.07 -18.98
CA ASP A 334 -11.36 -13.39 -17.76
C ASP A 334 -10.24 -12.39 -17.44
N ALA A 335 -10.55 -11.11 -17.62
CA ALA A 335 -9.70 -9.97 -17.31
C ALA A 335 -10.42 -8.99 -16.36
N THR A 336 -9.69 -7.99 -15.89
CA THR A 336 -10.17 -6.90 -15.03
C THR A 336 -9.56 -5.59 -15.50
N VAL A 337 -10.34 -4.50 -15.39
CA VAL A 337 -9.87 -3.14 -15.66
C VAL A 337 -9.55 -2.45 -14.35
N THR A 338 -8.40 -1.76 -14.30
CA THR A 338 -8.04 -0.86 -13.21
C THR A 338 -7.63 0.51 -13.77
N GLN A 339 -7.76 1.56 -12.97
CA GLN A 339 -7.42 2.92 -13.38
C GLN A 339 -6.82 3.69 -12.20
N ALA A 340 -5.51 3.92 -12.24
CA ALA A 340 -4.82 4.75 -11.25
C ALA A 340 -4.72 6.21 -11.69
N ILE A 341 -4.55 6.44 -13.00
CA ILE A 341 -4.38 7.78 -13.59
C ILE A 341 -5.56 8.03 -14.54
N PRO A 342 -6.21 9.22 -14.52
CA PRO A 342 -7.40 9.48 -15.35
C PRO A 342 -7.21 9.26 -16.85
N THR A 343 -5.99 9.44 -17.36
CA THR A 343 -5.62 9.26 -18.77
C THR A 343 -5.14 7.84 -19.11
N MET A 344 -5.22 6.89 -18.16
CA MET A 344 -4.65 5.54 -18.32
C MET A 344 -5.59 4.46 -17.78
N LEU A 345 -6.01 3.54 -18.64
CA LEU A 345 -6.70 2.32 -18.24
C LEU A 345 -5.75 1.13 -18.34
N GLU A 346 -5.73 0.28 -17.31
CA GLU A 346 -4.98 -0.96 -17.32
C GLU A 346 -5.91 -2.16 -17.44
N LEU A 347 -5.64 -3.05 -18.39
CA LEU A 347 -6.31 -4.33 -18.54
C LEU A 347 -5.37 -5.45 -18.06
N LEU A 348 -5.82 -6.19 -17.05
CA LEU A 348 -5.04 -7.19 -16.31
C LEU A 348 -5.78 -8.54 -16.33
N PRO A 349 -5.10 -9.68 -16.21
CA PRO A 349 -5.78 -10.96 -16.02
C PRO A 349 -6.52 -10.96 -14.69
N LYS A 350 -7.69 -11.59 -14.67
CA LYS A 350 -8.55 -11.61 -13.48
C LYS A 350 -7.91 -12.32 -12.30
N GLY A 351 -8.18 -11.86 -11.08
CA GLY A 351 -7.79 -12.53 -9.85
C GLY A 351 -6.31 -12.40 -9.47
N CYS A 352 -5.59 -11.43 -10.03
CA CYS A 352 -4.24 -11.06 -9.59
C CYS A 352 -4.23 -9.64 -9.02
N SER A 353 -3.29 -9.40 -8.11
CA SER A 353 -3.06 -8.11 -7.47
C SER A 353 -1.63 -8.05 -6.94
N LYS A 354 -1.18 -6.84 -6.56
CA LYS A 354 0.11 -6.64 -5.88
C LYS A 354 0.23 -7.53 -4.64
N ALA A 355 -0.83 -7.59 -3.82
CA ALA A 355 -0.90 -8.46 -2.64
C ALA A 355 -0.71 -9.94 -2.96
N TYR A 356 -1.35 -10.43 -4.03
CA TYR A 356 -1.18 -11.82 -4.46
C TYR A 356 0.25 -12.10 -4.92
N GLY A 357 0.88 -11.16 -5.63
CA GLY A 357 2.30 -11.26 -6.00
C GLY A 357 3.23 -11.27 -4.78
N VAL A 358 3.00 -10.38 -3.80
CA VAL A 358 3.73 -10.35 -2.53
C VAL A 358 3.59 -11.68 -1.80
N GLN A 359 2.39 -12.25 -1.73
CA GLN A 359 2.17 -13.57 -1.16
C GLN A 359 3.01 -14.65 -1.86
N LYS A 360 3.04 -14.66 -3.20
CA LYS A 360 3.83 -15.64 -3.98
C LYS A 360 5.33 -15.51 -3.74
N VAL A 361 5.84 -14.29 -3.65
CA VAL A 361 7.25 -14.04 -3.31
C VAL A 361 7.55 -14.50 -1.89
N CYS A 362 6.73 -14.14 -0.90
CA CYS A 362 6.90 -14.59 0.48
C CYS A 362 6.88 -16.13 0.60
N GLU A 363 5.96 -16.82 -0.08
CA GLU A 363 5.89 -18.28 -0.14
C GLU A 363 7.19 -18.90 -0.68
N ALA A 364 7.74 -18.33 -1.77
CA ALA A 364 8.99 -18.79 -2.38
C ALA A 364 10.22 -18.57 -1.47
N LEU A 365 10.21 -17.50 -0.69
CA LEU A 365 11.28 -17.14 0.26
C LEU A 365 11.16 -17.85 1.62
N GLY A 366 10.06 -18.55 1.89
CA GLY A 366 9.79 -19.14 3.20
C GLY A 366 9.52 -18.10 4.29
N ILE A 367 8.97 -16.94 3.91
CA ILE A 367 8.56 -15.86 4.81
C ILE A 367 7.05 -15.96 5.03
N ASN A 368 6.62 -15.98 6.29
CA ASN A 368 5.21 -15.84 6.62
C ASN A 368 4.83 -14.36 6.62
N ALA A 369 4.12 -13.91 5.58
CA ALA A 369 3.71 -12.51 5.46
C ALA A 369 2.95 -11.97 6.68
N GLY A 370 2.11 -12.79 7.33
CA GLY A 370 1.31 -12.36 8.48
C GLY A 370 2.09 -12.16 9.78
N THR A 371 3.33 -12.67 9.87
CA THR A 371 4.14 -12.62 11.11
C THR A 371 5.55 -12.07 10.91
N GLU A 372 6.07 -12.04 9.68
CA GLU A 372 7.48 -11.72 9.39
C GLU A 372 7.67 -10.61 8.34
N LEU A 373 6.60 -10.07 7.74
CA LEU A 373 6.68 -9.03 6.71
C LEU A 373 6.32 -7.65 7.24
N LEU A 374 7.18 -6.67 6.98
CA LEU A 374 6.86 -5.25 6.98
C LEU A 374 6.45 -4.83 5.56
N ALA A 375 5.27 -4.25 5.39
CA ALA A 375 4.80 -3.73 4.11
C ALA A 375 4.62 -2.21 4.16
N LEU A 376 5.08 -1.50 3.12
CA LEU A 376 4.93 -0.05 2.98
C LEU A 376 4.13 0.28 1.70
N GLY A 377 3.23 1.25 1.75
CA GLY A 377 2.43 1.66 0.60
C GLY A 377 1.69 2.98 0.80
N ASP A 378 1.02 3.44 -0.25
CA ASP A 378 0.27 4.70 -0.23
C ASP A 378 -1.04 4.66 -1.03
N ALA A 379 -1.18 3.71 -1.97
CA ALA A 379 -2.28 3.69 -2.92
C ALA A 379 -3.24 2.50 -2.75
N GLU A 380 -4.35 2.51 -3.49
CA GLU A 380 -5.39 1.48 -3.40
C GLU A 380 -4.87 0.07 -3.74
N ASN A 381 -3.94 -0.04 -4.68
CA ASN A 381 -3.31 -1.31 -5.05
C ASN A 381 -2.37 -1.87 -3.95
N ASP A 382 -2.04 -1.08 -2.91
CA ASP A 382 -1.25 -1.52 -1.76
C ASP A 382 -2.12 -2.11 -0.64
N VAL A 383 -3.42 -1.81 -0.63
CA VAL A 383 -4.35 -2.18 0.46
C VAL A 383 -4.22 -3.64 0.86
N GLY A 384 -4.22 -4.55 -0.12
CA GLY A 384 -4.13 -5.99 0.18
C GLY A 384 -2.78 -6.38 0.78
N MET A 385 -1.69 -5.75 0.33
CA MET A 385 -0.32 -5.98 0.83
C MET A 385 -0.19 -5.47 2.27
N LEU A 386 -0.71 -4.27 2.55
CA LEU A 386 -0.72 -3.67 3.88
C LEU A 386 -1.55 -4.52 4.86
N GLN A 387 -2.73 -5.00 4.42
CA GLN A 387 -3.60 -5.82 5.25
C GLN A 387 -3.04 -7.21 5.55
N MET A 388 -2.24 -7.79 4.67
CA MET A 388 -1.71 -9.15 4.83
C MET A 388 -0.42 -9.20 5.66
N ALA A 389 0.35 -8.12 5.68
CA ALA A 389 1.63 -8.04 6.38
C ALA A 389 1.50 -8.20 7.90
N ALA A 390 2.63 -8.46 8.56
CA ALA A 390 2.73 -8.48 10.02
C ALA A 390 2.62 -7.06 10.58
N ILE A 391 3.22 -6.11 9.88
CA ILE A 391 3.08 -4.68 10.07
C ILE A 391 2.90 -4.04 8.69
N GLY A 392 1.71 -3.51 8.41
CA GLY A 392 1.45 -2.64 7.26
C GLY A 392 1.59 -1.17 7.65
N VAL A 393 2.35 -0.39 6.88
CA VAL A 393 2.56 1.04 7.11
C VAL A 393 2.15 1.85 5.89
N ALA A 394 1.26 2.81 6.09
CA ALA A 394 0.92 3.82 5.10
C ALA A 394 1.80 5.07 5.29
N VAL A 395 2.41 5.61 4.24
CA VAL A 395 3.16 6.88 4.33
C VAL A 395 2.20 8.08 4.41
N GLY A 396 2.67 9.25 4.87
CA GLY A 396 1.80 10.39 5.21
C GLY A 396 0.97 10.97 4.05
N ASN A 397 1.33 10.67 2.81
CA ASN A 397 0.58 11.05 1.60
C ASN A 397 -0.42 9.99 1.13
N ALA A 398 -0.53 8.86 1.83
CA ALA A 398 -1.38 7.74 1.44
C ALA A 398 -2.87 8.11 1.27
N CYS A 399 -3.53 7.45 0.33
CA CYS A 399 -4.96 7.57 0.13
C CYS A 399 -5.74 7.01 1.34
N PRO A 400 -6.99 7.45 1.55
CA PRO A 400 -7.80 6.98 2.67
C PRO A 400 -7.87 5.45 2.77
N GLN A 401 -8.01 4.76 1.63
CA GLN A 401 -8.10 3.30 1.58
C GLN A 401 -6.82 2.61 2.09
N ALA A 402 -5.64 3.11 1.68
CA ALA A 402 -4.35 2.55 2.12
C ALA A 402 -4.10 2.81 3.61
N ARG A 403 -4.47 4.00 4.09
CA ARG A 403 -4.40 4.35 5.52
C ARG A 403 -5.32 3.43 6.32
N ASP A 404 -6.58 3.31 5.92
CA ASP A 404 -7.57 2.44 6.58
C ASP A 404 -7.15 0.95 6.63
N ALA A 405 -6.27 0.55 5.71
CA ALA A 405 -5.74 -0.80 5.57
C ALA A 405 -4.46 -1.06 6.38
N SER A 406 -3.75 -0.02 6.82
CA SER A 406 -2.45 -0.13 7.49
C SER A 406 -2.56 -0.23 9.01
N ASP A 407 -1.58 -0.87 9.64
CA ASP A 407 -1.44 -0.91 11.09
C ASP A 407 -0.86 0.42 11.62
N PHE A 408 -0.07 1.14 10.81
CA PHE A 408 0.50 2.44 11.16
C PHE A 408 0.37 3.43 9.99
N ILE A 409 0.21 4.72 10.29
CA ILE A 409 0.38 5.79 9.30
C ILE A 409 1.56 6.64 9.75
N MET A 410 2.54 6.85 8.87
CA MET A 410 3.59 7.83 9.10
C MET A 410 3.02 9.24 9.04
N LYS A 411 3.47 10.13 9.93
CA LYS A 411 3.24 11.57 9.75
C LYS A 411 3.93 12.07 8.49
N GLU A 412 5.15 11.59 8.27
CA GLU A 412 6.02 12.00 7.18
C GLU A 412 5.54 11.43 5.85
N ARG A 413 5.49 12.32 4.86
CA ARG A 413 5.13 11.98 3.49
C ARG A 413 6.30 11.31 2.78
N ASN A 414 6.05 10.75 1.60
CA ASN A 414 7.10 10.26 0.70
C ASN A 414 8.17 11.30 0.40
N ASP A 415 7.79 12.57 0.21
CA ASP A 415 8.72 13.69 0.00
C ASP A 415 9.64 13.98 1.22
N GLU A 416 9.27 13.50 2.41
CA GLU A 416 9.96 13.72 3.68
C GLU A 416 10.72 12.45 4.14
N GLY A 417 10.73 11.40 3.32
CA GLY A 417 11.39 10.14 3.65
C GLY A 417 10.59 9.22 4.56
N GLY A 418 9.26 9.33 4.58
CA GLY A 418 8.39 8.53 5.45
C GLY A 418 8.61 7.02 5.35
N ALA A 419 8.89 6.50 4.16
CA ALA A 419 9.23 5.08 3.99
C ALA A 419 10.53 4.69 4.70
N GLY A 420 11.59 5.50 4.57
CA GLY A 420 12.86 5.25 5.25
C GLY A 420 12.73 5.26 6.78
N LEU A 421 11.97 6.22 7.30
CA LEU A 421 11.66 6.29 8.72
C LEU A 421 10.86 5.07 9.19
N ALA A 422 9.85 4.63 8.43
CA ALA A 422 9.09 3.42 8.74
C ALA A 422 9.98 2.16 8.79
N MET A 423 10.93 2.02 7.85
CA MET A 423 11.89 0.91 7.85
C MET A 423 12.79 0.95 9.09
N GLY A 424 13.21 2.14 9.53
CA GLY A 424 13.91 2.35 10.80
C GLY A 424 13.11 1.85 11.99
N LEU A 425 11.90 2.39 12.15
CA LEU A 425 11.04 2.16 13.30
C LEU A 425 10.62 0.68 13.45
N PHE A 426 10.24 0.04 12.34
CA PHE A 426 9.62 -1.29 12.36
C PHE A 426 10.52 -2.41 11.83
N GLY A 427 11.48 -2.09 10.96
CA GLY A 427 12.34 -3.07 10.29
C GLY A 427 13.64 -3.36 11.02
N PHE A 428 14.37 -2.34 11.48
CA PHE A 428 15.70 -2.50 12.08
C PHE A 428 15.65 -2.62 13.61
N ASP A 429 16.78 -2.98 14.24
CA ASP A 429 16.89 -3.12 15.71
C ASP A 429 17.58 -1.92 16.38
N ASP A 430 18.19 -1.06 15.57
CA ASP A 430 19.12 -0.01 15.96
C ASP A 430 18.43 1.32 16.30
#